data_AF-A7GUN9-F1
#
_entry.id   AF-A7GUN9-F1
#
_cell.length_a   1.000
_cell.length_b   1.000
_cell.length_c   1.000
_cell.angle_alpha   90.00
_cell.angle_beta   90.00
_cell.angle_gamma   90.00
#
_symmetry.space_group_name_H-M   'P 1'
#
loop_
_entity.id
_entity.type
_entity.pdbx_description
1 polymer ?
#
loop_
_entity_poly.entity_id
_entity_poly.type
_entity_poly.pdbx_seq_one_letter_code
_entity_poly.pdbx_strand_id
1 'polypeptide(L)'
;MSEYHALLVAIGGFFGAITRFYISNWFKKRKKTSFPLATFFINITGAFLLGLIAGKGIDKSWQLLLGTGFMGAFTTFSTFKLESIQLFTNKKCGTGFLYIGATYISGIILACIGIKIGSL
;
A
#
# COMPACT_ATOMS: atom_id res chain seq x y z
N MET A 1 19.91 17.88 -2.67
CA MET A 1 19.18 16.72 -3.23
C MET A 1 19.57 16.66 -4.70
N SER A 2 20.31 15.65 -5.15
CA SER A 2 20.74 15.59 -6.55
C SER A 2 19.60 15.14 -7.47
N GLU A 3 19.60 15.60 -8.73
CA GLU A 3 18.62 15.24 -9.75
C GLU A 3 18.44 13.71 -9.90
N TYR A 4 19.54 12.97 -9.75
CA TYR A 4 19.55 11.51 -9.73
C TYR A 4 18.60 10.90 -8.70
N HIS A 5 18.55 11.42 -7.46
CA HIS A 5 17.66 10.90 -6.43
C HIS A 5 16.19 11.14 -6.78
N ALA A 6 15.86 12.29 -7.39
CA ALA A 6 14.51 12.58 -7.84
C ALA A 6 14.08 11.64 -8.98
N LEU A 7 14.99 11.31 -9.91
CA LEU A 7 14.73 10.33 -10.96
C LEU A 7 14.42 8.94 -10.40
N LEU A 8 15.13 8.48 -9.38
CA LEU A 8 14.84 7.20 -8.73
C LEU A 8 13.43 7.18 -8.12
N VAL A 9 13.03 8.25 -7.42
CA VAL A 9 11.67 8.38 -6.86
C VAL A 9 10.63 8.41 -7.98
N ALA A 10 10.89 9.14 -9.07
CA ALA A 10 9.97 9.25 -10.21
C ALA A 10 9.77 7.90 -10.91
N ILE A 11 10.86 7.16 -11.17
CA ILE A 11 10.82 5.83 -11.78
C ILE A 11 10.05 4.85 -10.88
N GLY A 12 10.40 4.80 -9.58
CA GLY A 12 9.69 3.98 -8.62
C GLY A 12 8.20 4.33 -8.57
N GLY A 13 7.88 5.62 -8.49
CA GLY A 13 6.51 6.14 -8.44
C GLY A 13 5.69 5.77 -9.68
N PHE A 14 6.27 5.88 -10.87
CA PHE A 14 5.64 5.49 -12.13
C PHE A 14 5.23 4.01 -12.11
N PHE A 15 6.17 3.12 -11.80
CA PHE A 15 5.89 1.68 -11.75
C PHE A 15 4.97 1.29 -10.59
N GLY A 16 5.08 1.94 -9.44
CA GLY A 16 4.19 1.73 -8.29
C GLY A 16 2.74 2.09 -8.61
N ALA A 17 2.52 3.25 -9.25
CA ALA A 17 1.19 3.69 -9.67
C ALA A 17 0.56 2.77 -10.73
N ILE A 18 1.34 2.34 -11.73
CA ILE A 18 0.89 1.40 -12.77
C ILE A 18 0.53 0.05 -12.16
N THR A 19 1.36 -0.46 -11.26
CA THR A 19 1.11 -1.74 -10.56
C THR A 19 -0.19 -1.68 -9.76
N ARG A 20 -0.39 -0.60 -8.98
CA ARG A 20 -1.65 -0.35 -8.28
C ARG A 20 -2.82 -0.31 -9.25
N PHE A 21 -2.71 0.43 -10.35
CA PHE A 21 -3.78 0.54 -11.36
C PHE A 21 -4.22 -0.82 -11.90
N TYR A 22 -3.27 -1.67 -12.32
CA TYR A 22 -3.58 -3.00 -12.84
C TYR A 22 -4.18 -3.92 -11.79
N ILE A 23 -3.65 -3.93 -10.56
CA ILE A 23 -4.21 -4.72 -9.46
C ILE A 23 -5.64 -4.25 -9.15
N SER A 24 -5.88 -2.94 -9.01
CA SER A 24 -7.21 -2.39 -8.79
C SER A 24 -8.19 -2.80 -9.90
N ASN A 25 -7.77 -2.74 -11.17
CA ASN A 25 -8.61 -3.14 -12.29
C ASN A 25 -8.87 -4.65 -12.34
N TRP A 26 -7.90 -5.47 -11.95
CA TRP A 26 -8.07 -6.91 -11.86
C TRP A 26 -9.13 -7.28 -10.80
N PHE A 27 -9.12 -6.62 -9.64
CA PHE A 27 -10.16 -6.81 -8.63
C PHE A 27 -11.53 -6.29 -9.10
N LYS A 28 -11.59 -5.17 -9.84
CA LYS A 28 -12.85 -4.63 -10.39
C LYS A 28 -13.57 -5.59 -11.33
N LYS A 29 -12.84 -6.45 -12.05
CA LYS A 29 -13.42 -7.47 -12.95
C LYS A 29 -14.07 -8.64 -12.18
N ARG A 30 -13.81 -8.77 -10.88
CA ARG A 30 -14.37 -9.81 -10.01
C ARG A 30 -15.66 -9.33 -9.34
N LYS A 31 -16.38 -10.24 -8.66
CA LYS A 31 -17.64 -9.91 -7.97
C LYS A 31 -17.46 -8.68 -7.06
N LYS A 32 -18.39 -7.72 -7.18
CA LYS A 32 -18.43 -6.53 -6.32
C LYS A 32 -18.75 -6.96 -4.89
N THR A 33 -17.77 -6.84 -4.01
CA THR A 33 -17.96 -6.96 -2.56
C THR A 33 -18.19 -5.58 -1.97
N SER A 34 -18.92 -5.51 -0.86
CA SER A 34 -18.99 -4.28 -0.06
C SER A 34 -17.61 -3.90 0.49
N PHE A 35 -16.80 -4.90 0.86
CA PHE A 35 -15.45 -4.68 1.36
C PHE A 35 -14.49 -4.28 0.21
N PRO A 36 -13.74 -3.17 0.32
CA PRO A 36 -12.78 -2.72 -0.70
C PRO A 36 -11.52 -3.61 -0.78
N LEU A 37 -11.66 -4.80 -1.37
CA LEU A 37 -10.62 -5.83 -1.41
C LEU A 37 -9.33 -5.37 -2.11
N ALA A 38 -9.45 -4.58 -3.18
CA ALA A 38 -8.29 -4.13 -3.94
C ALA A 38 -7.36 -3.25 -3.08
N THR A 39 -7.93 -2.18 -2.52
CA THR A 39 -7.19 -1.22 -1.68
C THR A 39 -6.67 -1.88 -0.41
N PHE A 40 -7.46 -2.77 0.21
CA PHE A 40 -7.01 -3.57 1.34
C PHE A 40 -5.75 -4.38 0.98
N PHE A 41 -5.83 -5.20 -0.08
CA PHE A 41 -4.73 -6.03 -0.54
C PHE A 41 -3.47 -5.22 -0.86
N ILE A 42 -3.63 -4.13 -1.60
CA ILE A 42 -2.55 -3.21 -1.98
C ILE A 42 -1.86 -2.64 -0.73
N ASN A 43 -2.63 -2.13 0.24
CA ASN A 43 -2.05 -1.48 1.41
C ASN A 43 -1.37 -2.48 2.36
N ILE A 44 -1.95 -3.67 2.58
CA ILE A 44 -1.35 -4.66 3.50
C ILE A 44 -0.09 -5.30 2.92
N THR A 45 -0.09 -5.59 1.61
CA THR A 45 1.11 -6.11 0.93
C THR A 45 2.19 -5.05 0.84
N GLY A 46 1.81 -3.79 0.59
CA GLY A 46 2.73 -2.66 0.61
C GLY A 46 3.35 -2.43 1.99
N ALA A 47 2.57 -2.55 3.07
CA ALA A 47 3.09 -2.43 4.43
C ALA A 47 4.13 -3.53 4.74
N PHE A 48 3.86 -4.78 4.35
CA PHE A 48 4.82 -5.88 4.48
C PHE A 48 6.12 -5.61 3.71
N LEU A 49 6.01 -5.28 2.42
CA LEU A 49 7.14 -5.06 1.53
C LEU A 49 7.98 -3.84 1.94
N LEU A 50 7.33 -2.75 2.36
CA LEU A 50 8.02 -1.59 2.90
C LEU A 50 8.73 -1.93 4.21
N GLY A 51 8.11 -2.75 5.06
CA GLY A 51 8.75 -3.30 6.26
C GLY A 51 10.01 -4.12 5.93
N LEU A 52 9.93 -5.01 4.94
CA LEU A 52 11.10 -5.77 4.45
C LEU A 52 12.22 -4.87 3.97
N ILE A 53 11.89 -3.86 3.16
CA ILE A 53 12.86 -2.87 2.65
C ILE A 53 13.55 -2.15 3.81
N ALA A 54 12.78 -1.70 4.80
CA ALA A 54 13.30 -1.02 5.98
C ALA A 54 14.19 -1.93 6.84
N GLY A 55 13.77 -3.17 7.07
CA GLY A 55 14.53 -4.15 7.85
C GLY A 55 15.84 -4.58 7.19
N LYS A 56 15.88 -4.65 5.84
CA LYS A 56 17.07 -5.07 5.10
C LYS A 56 18.20 -4.04 5.12
N GLY A 57 17.91 -2.79 5.44
CA GLY A 57 18.94 -1.73 5.50
C GLY A 57 19.62 -1.47 4.16
N ILE A 58 18.88 -1.57 3.04
CA ILE A 58 19.41 -1.34 1.70
C ILE A 58 19.92 0.11 1.55
N ASP A 59 20.83 0.33 0.59
CA ASP A 59 21.37 1.68 0.40
C ASP A 59 20.32 2.70 -0.04
N LYS A 60 20.67 3.97 0.14
CA LYS A 60 19.77 5.10 -0.08
C LYS A 60 19.12 5.12 -1.46
N SER A 61 19.82 4.69 -2.51
CA SER A 61 19.28 4.69 -3.87
C SER A 61 18.10 3.74 -3.97
N TRP A 62 18.24 2.52 -3.46
CA TRP A 62 17.16 1.54 -3.42
C TRP A 62 16.03 1.94 -2.47
N GLN A 63 16.34 2.59 -1.34
CA GLN A 63 15.30 3.12 -0.45
C GLN A 63 14.42 4.17 -1.15
N LEU A 64 15.02 5.06 -1.93
CA LEU A 64 14.27 6.07 -2.69
C LEU A 64 13.48 5.45 -3.84
N LEU A 65 14.05 4.50 -4.57
CA LEU A 65 13.37 3.84 -5.68
C LEU A 65 12.22 2.95 -5.21
N LEU A 66 12.49 2.03 -4.28
CA LEU A 66 11.52 1.02 -3.84
C LEU A 66 10.64 1.51 -2.70
N GLY A 67 11.21 2.20 -1.71
CA GLY A 67 10.46 2.69 -0.55
C GLY A 67 9.66 3.95 -0.89
N THR A 68 10.35 5.07 -1.12
CA THR A 68 9.68 6.35 -1.36
C THR A 68 8.91 6.38 -2.68
N GLY A 69 9.53 5.95 -3.77
CA GLY A 69 8.92 5.94 -5.10
C GLY A 69 7.85 4.86 -5.22
N PHE A 70 8.28 3.59 -5.32
CA PHE A 70 7.38 2.50 -5.64
C PHE A 70 6.33 2.25 -4.55
N MET A 71 6.72 1.98 -3.30
CA MET A 71 5.75 1.70 -2.22
C MET A 71 4.86 2.92 -1.94
N GLY A 72 5.42 4.13 -2.04
CA GLY A 72 4.66 5.39 -1.88
C GLY A 72 3.53 5.56 -2.92
N ALA A 73 3.77 5.20 -4.18
CA ALA A 73 2.75 5.28 -5.23
C ALA A 73 1.87 4.02 -5.36
N PHE A 74 2.42 2.87 -4.97
CA PHE A 74 1.74 1.57 -4.94
C PHE A 74 0.67 1.54 -3.86
N THR A 75 0.96 2.02 -2.65
CA THR A 75 -0.03 2.11 -1.56
C THR A 75 -0.89 3.38 -1.69
N THR A 76 -2.06 3.43 -1.05
CA THR A 76 -2.93 4.61 -1.13
C THR A 76 -3.78 4.81 0.13
N PHE A 77 -3.44 5.85 0.89
CA PHE A 77 -4.21 6.27 2.06
C PHE A 77 -5.44 7.12 1.70
N SER A 78 -5.34 7.91 0.62
CA SER A 78 -6.45 8.74 0.13
C SER A 78 -7.63 7.91 -0.36
N THR A 79 -7.37 6.85 -1.14
CA THR A 79 -8.43 5.93 -1.61
C THR A 79 -9.08 5.21 -0.43
N PHE A 80 -8.27 4.68 0.50
CA PHE A 80 -8.74 4.04 1.73
C PHE A 80 -9.70 4.94 2.53
N LYS A 81 -9.38 6.23 2.69
CA LYS A 81 -10.26 7.19 3.37
C LYS A 81 -11.59 7.39 2.66
N LEU A 82 -11.56 7.61 1.34
CA LEU A 82 -12.79 7.81 0.56
C LEU A 82 -13.68 6.57 0.60
N GLU A 83 -13.10 5.38 0.42
CA GLU A 83 -13.82 4.12 0.50
C GLU A 83 -14.40 3.88 1.91
N SER A 84 -13.66 4.25 2.96
CA SER A 84 -14.16 4.18 4.34
C SER A 84 -15.39 5.07 4.53
N ILE A 85 -15.33 6.35 4.12
CA ILE A 85 -16.47 7.27 4.21
C ILE A 85 -17.66 6.74 3.41
N GLN A 86 -17.41 6.26 2.19
CA GLN A 86 -18.45 5.69 1.34
C GLN A 86 -19.18 4.51 1.98
N LEU A 87 -18.48 3.67 2.77
CA LEU A 87 -19.12 2.58 3.51
C LEU A 87 -20.11 3.10 4.55
N PHE A 88 -19.75 4.14 5.29
CA PHE A 88 -20.63 4.75 6.29
C PHE A 88 -21.81 5.49 5.63
N THR A 89 -21.55 6.27 4.57
CA THR A 89 -22.60 6.97 3.81
C THR A 89 -23.61 6.00 3.19
N ASN A 90 -23.15 4.83 2.75
CA ASN A 90 -24.01 3.77 2.19
C ASN A 90 -24.66 2.87 3.26
N LYS A 91 -24.68 3.30 4.53
CA LYS A 91 -25.25 2.56 5.68
C LYS A 91 -24.61 1.18 5.93
N LYS A 92 -23.38 0.94 5.46
CA LYS A 92 -22.61 -0.30 5.64
C LYS A 92 -21.62 -0.18 6.81
N CYS A 93 -22.08 0.29 7.97
CA CYS A 93 -21.22 0.64 9.10
C CYS A 93 -20.36 -0.53 9.61
N GLY A 94 -20.93 -1.74 9.71
CA GLY A 94 -20.18 -2.92 10.14
C GLY A 94 -18.99 -3.24 9.21
N THR A 95 -19.21 -3.17 7.89
CA THR A 95 -18.12 -3.31 6.90
C THR A 95 -17.12 -2.16 6.98
N GLY A 96 -17.58 -0.93 7.25
CA GLY A 96 -16.73 0.24 7.45
C GLY A 96 -15.75 0.07 8.61
N PHE A 97 -16.25 -0.30 9.79
CA PHE A 97 -15.40 -0.58 10.96
C PHE A 97 -14.44 -1.75 10.72
N LEU A 98 -14.94 -2.83 10.11
CA LEU A 98 -14.09 -3.97 9.76
C LEU A 98 -12.98 -3.56 8.79
N TYR A 99 -13.29 -2.76 7.76
CA TYR A 99 -12.31 -2.32 6.77
C TYR A 99 -11.23 -1.43 7.36
N ILE A 100 -11.61 -0.47 8.21
CA ILE A 100 -10.67 0.40 8.92
C ILE A 100 -9.80 -0.44 9.86
N GLY A 101 -10.43 -1.22 10.75
CA GLY A 101 -9.73 -2.04 11.74
C GLY A 101 -8.80 -3.04 11.10
N ALA A 102 -9.28 -3.80 10.11
CA ALA A 102 -8.47 -4.78 9.39
C ALA A 102 -7.28 -4.12 8.70
N THR A 103 -7.47 -3.00 8.00
CA THR A 103 -6.37 -2.33 7.27
C THR A 103 -5.28 -1.84 8.21
N TYR A 104 -5.63 -1.17 9.31
CA TYR A 104 -4.65 -0.68 10.27
C TYR A 104 -3.95 -1.80 11.04
N ILE A 105 -4.71 -2.73 11.61
CA ILE A 105 -4.17 -3.81 12.45
C ILE A 105 -3.25 -4.71 11.61
N SER A 106 -3.75 -5.21 10.48
CA SER A 106 -2.95 -6.08 9.61
C SER A 106 -1.77 -5.34 8.98
N GLY A 107 -1.94 -4.07 8.61
CA GLY A 107 -0.86 -3.24 8.06
C GLY A 107 0.31 -3.10 9.04
N ILE A 108 0.03 -2.77 10.31
CA ILE A 108 1.08 -2.66 11.34
C ILE A 108 1.73 -4.02 11.60
N ILE A 109 0.94 -5.08 11.78
CA ILE A 109 1.46 -6.43 12.01
C ILE A 109 2.38 -6.86 10.87
N LEU A 110 1.94 -6.67 9.62
CA LEU A 110 2.71 -7.06 8.45
C LEU A 110 3.95 -6.21 8.25
N ALA A 111 3.91 -4.91 8.54
CA ALA A 111 5.12 -4.08 8.54
C ALA A 111 6.14 -4.59 9.58
N CYS A 112 5.71 -4.91 10.80
CA CYS A 112 6.59 -5.47 11.84
C CYS A 112 7.18 -6.83 11.41
N ILE A 113 6.37 -7.72 10.83
CA ILE A 113 6.85 -8.99 10.29
C ILE A 113 7.86 -8.74 9.16
N GLY A 114 7.57 -7.80 8.26
CA GLY A 114 8.47 -7.42 7.18
C GLY A 114 9.81 -6.94 7.71
N ILE A 115 9.82 -6.04 8.69
CA ILE A 115 11.06 -5.54 9.32
C ILE A 115 11.87 -6.70 9.90
N LYS A 116 11.22 -7.58 10.68
CA LYS A 116 11.89 -8.72 11.32
C LYS A 116 12.49 -9.67 10.29
N ILE A 117 11.77 -10.00 9.22
CA ILE A 117 12.29 -10.85 8.15
C ILE A 117 13.41 -10.15 7.38
N GLY A 118 13.29 -8.85 7.13
CA GLY A 118 14.29 -8.07 6.42
C GLY A 118 15.62 -8.00 7.16
N SER A 119 15.58 -8.01 8.50
CA SER A 119 16.77 -7.99 9.37
C SER A 119 17.51 -9.32 9.49
N LEU A 120 16.97 -10.40 8.92
CA LEU A 120 17.64 -11.70 8.80
C LEU A 120 18.63 -11.71 7.62
#